data_AF-A0A2Z6SCM4-F1
#
_entry.id   AF-A0A2Z6SCM4-F1
#
_cell.length_a   1.000
_cell.length_b   1.000
_cell.length_c   1.000
_cell.angle_alpha   90.00
_cell.angle_beta   90.00
_cell.angle_gamma   90.00
#
_symmetry.space_group_name_H-M   'P 1'
#
loop_
_entity.id
_entity.type
_entity.pdbx_description
1 polymer ?
#
loop_
_entity_poly.entity_id
_entity_poly.type
_entity_poly.pdbx_seq_one_letter_code
_entity_poly.pdbx_strand_id
1 'polypeptide(L)'
;MMKQTYIKINNIWHNEKFVRNNNEESKRFTNYEALLLKLGEKTKENLLKEMNRKSIPQLIIIDGVNGVGKTIIVQNLIRKFENQGLKVINNTFKRRRNDNPKFTKPTMKYEWLFRKEVVQQINRRMITYDKQDIILLDKYPYCEYFYQKTKSFDRGYITPYGNHRMEEEIFRYKDIIDNAIVIFLENKSCWENYYKRETKKDDGGHKSSYETLKKGEYLDMVRMFKDYQTIYESKKKYKAIEIKNDENSWKRVYNQIVRFIKDEY
;
A
#
# COMPACT_ATOMS: atom_id res chain seq x y z
N MET A 1 6.44 -18.55 -11.36
CA MET A 1 7.57 -17.63 -11.58
C MET A 1 8.73 -18.08 -10.72
N MET A 2 9.92 -18.23 -11.29
CA MET A 2 11.10 -18.64 -10.55
C MET A 2 11.55 -17.52 -9.61
N LYS A 3 11.87 -17.84 -8.36
CA LYS A 3 12.44 -16.90 -7.40
C LYS A 3 13.96 -17.07 -7.34
N GLN A 4 14.68 -15.97 -7.42
CA GLN A 4 16.14 -15.89 -7.24
C GLN A 4 16.47 -15.44 -5.82
N THR A 5 17.64 -15.78 -5.31
CA THR A 5 18.11 -15.37 -3.99
C THR A 5 18.84 -14.04 -4.06
N TYR A 6 18.59 -13.18 -3.07
CA TYR A 6 19.19 -11.88 -2.94
C TYR A 6 19.85 -11.69 -1.57
N ILE A 7 21.02 -11.07 -1.65
CA ILE A 7 21.99 -10.50 -0.72
C ILE A 7 21.65 -9.13 -0.13
N LYS A 8 21.31 -8.92 1.15
CA LYS A 8 21.15 -7.55 1.67
C LYS A 8 22.43 -7.01 2.32
N ILE A 9 23.12 -6.12 1.61
CA ILE A 9 24.35 -5.46 2.05
C ILE A 9 24.06 -3.97 2.26
N ASN A 10 24.30 -3.42 3.45
CA ASN A 10 24.12 -1.98 3.73
C ASN A 10 22.76 -1.40 3.27
N ASN A 11 21.66 -2.13 3.53
CA ASN A 11 20.29 -1.81 3.07
C ASN A 11 20.08 -1.78 1.54
N ILE A 12 20.96 -2.42 0.77
CA ILE A 12 20.85 -2.58 -0.68
C ILE A 12 20.77 -4.08 -0.99
N TRP A 13 19.86 -4.46 -1.88
CA TRP A 13 19.69 -5.84 -2.31
C TRP A 13 20.52 -6.12 -3.56
N HIS A 14 21.28 -7.21 -3.51
CA HIS A 14 22.13 -7.69 -4.59
C HIS A 14 21.74 -9.12 -4.95
N ASN A 15 21.72 -9.49 -6.23
CA ASN A 15 21.55 -10.88 -6.61
C ASN A 15 22.78 -11.67 -6.13
N GLU A 16 22.57 -12.86 -5.54
CA GLU A 16 23.65 -13.67 -4.96
C GLU A 16 24.77 -13.99 -5.96
N LYS A 17 24.48 -14.02 -7.26
CA LYS A 17 25.51 -14.27 -8.29
C LYS A 17 26.56 -13.16 -8.41
N PHE A 18 26.32 -12.00 -7.81
CA PHE A 18 27.20 -10.83 -7.91
C PHE A 18 27.95 -10.52 -6.61
N VAL A 19 27.62 -11.19 -5.50
CA VAL A 19 28.19 -10.92 -4.18
C VAL A 19 28.45 -12.24 -3.45
N ARG A 20 29.49 -12.30 -2.62
CA ARG A 20 29.73 -13.48 -1.78
C ARG A 20 28.87 -13.39 -0.52
N ASN A 21 28.23 -14.48 -0.13
CA ASN A 21 27.42 -14.53 1.08
C ASN A 21 28.33 -14.59 2.32
N ASN A 22 28.26 -13.56 3.16
CA ASN A 22 29.08 -13.43 4.37
C ASN A 22 28.22 -13.45 5.65
N ASN A 23 27.20 -14.32 5.73
CA ASN A 23 26.19 -14.38 6.82
C ASN A 23 25.25 -13.15 6.87
N GLU A 24 24.99 -12.52 5.73
CA GLU A 24 24.04 -11.40 5.64
C GLU A 24 22.59 -11.87 5.39
N GLU A 25 21.61 -10.98 5.61
CA GLU A 25 20.19 -11.28 5.40
C GLU A 25 19.95 -11.71 3.95
N SER A 26 19.41 -12.92 3.76
CA SER A 26 19.10 -13.47 2.44
C SER A 26 17.61 -13.75 2.28
N LYS A 27 17.05 -13.41 1.11
CA LYS A 27 15.62 -13.62 0.78
C LYS A 27 15.44 -13.98 -0.69
N ARG A 28 14.32 -14.64 -1.00
CA ARG A 28 13.97 -15.06 -2.36
C ARG A 28 12.88 -14.19 -2.98
N PHE A 29 13.19 -13.59 -4.11
CA PHE A 29 12.30 -12.70 -4.86
C PHE A 29 12.14 -13.16 -6.32
N THR A 30 10.95 -13.03 -6.85
CA THR A 30 10.68 -13.00 -8.30
C THR A 30 11.25 -11.71 -8.89
N ASN A 31 11.39 -11.66 -10.21
CA ASN A 31 11.90 -10.47 -10.87
C ASN A 31 10.97 -9.24 -10.67
N TYR A 32 9.65 -9.44 -10.60
CA TYR A 32 8.68 -8.38 -10.28
C TYR A 32 8.79 -7.90 -8.83
N GLU A 33 9.00 -8.79 -7.87
CA GLU A 33 9.27 -8.38 -6.48
C GLU A 33 10.61 -7.61 -6.41
N ALA A 34 11.65 -8.13 -7.06
CA ALA A 34 13.01 -7.60 -6.98
C ALA A 34 13.15 -6.22 -7.62
N LEU A 35 12.48 -5.95 -8.74
CA LEU A 35 12.51 -4.63 -9.39
C LEU A 35 12.06 -3.49 -8.48
N LEU A 36 11.23 -3.77 -7.47
CA LEU A 36 10.72 -2.76 -6.54
C LEU A 36 11.61 -2.56 -5.31
N LEU A 37 12.67 -3.36 -5.15
CA LEU A 37 13.64 -3.22 -4.07
C LEU A 37 14.65 -2.11 -4.38
N LYS A 38 15.34 -1.65 -3.33
CA LYS A 38 16.56 -0.86 -3.48
C LYS A 38 17.70 -1.78 -3.93
N LEU A 39 18.02 -1.77 -5.22
CA LEU A 39 18.97 -2.70 -5.84
C LEU A 39 20.37 -2.08 -6.04
N GLY A 40 21.41 -2.90 -5.93
CA GLY A 40 22.76 -2.55 -6.38
C GLY A 40 22.83 -2.47 -7.92
N GLU A 41 23.70 -1.62 -8.46
CA GLU A 41 23.75 -1.27 -9.90
C GLU A 41 23.82 -2.50 -10.81
N LYS A 42 24.80 -3.38 -10.60
CA LYS A 42 24.95 -4.61 -11.40
C LYS A 42 23.72 -5.53 -11.34
N THR A 43 23.04 -5.56 -10.20
CA THR A 43 21.80 -6.32 -10.02
C THR A 43 20.65 -5.68 -10.80
N LYS A 44 20.50 -4.36 -10.68
CA LYS A 44 19.50 -3.56 -11.42
C LYS A 44 19.68 -3.72 -12.93
N GLU A 45 20.88 -3.51 -13.46
CA GLU A 45 21.18 -3.61 -14.89
C GLU A 45 20.83 -4.99 -15.45
N ASN A 46 21.27 -6.05 -14.75
CA ASN A 46 20.95 -7.42 -15.16
C ASN A 46 19.44 -7.67 -15.17
N LEU A 47 18.73 -7.22 -14.13
CA LEU A 47 17.28 -7.45 -14.00
C LEU A 47 16.49 -6.69 -15.07
N LEU A 48 16.89 -5.46 -15.38
CA LEU A 48 16.31 -4.67 -16.47
C LEU A 48 16.52 -5.33 -17.83
N LYS A 49 17.73 -5.86 -18.10
CA LYS A 49 18.03 -6.61 -19.32
C LYS A 49 17.19 -7.88 -19.42
N GLU A 50 17.13 -8.67 -18.36
CA GLU A 50 16.37 -9.93 -18.30
C GLU A 50 14.87 -9.70 -18.53
N MET A 51 14.33 -8.59 -18.02
CA MET A 51 12.92 -8.23 -18.18
C MET A 51 12.63 -7.38 -19.44
N ASN A 52 13.64 -7.10 -20.27
CA ASN A 52 13.55 -6.22 -21.44
C ASN A 52 12.90 -4.86 -21.10
N ARG A 53 13.46 -4.18 -20.11
CA ARG A 53 12.99 -2.88 -19.61
C ARG A 53 14.10 -1.84 -19.69
N LYS A 54 13.70 -0.58 -19.92
CA LYS A 54 14.60 0.58 -19.88
C LYS A 54 14.79 1.14 -18.47
N SER A 55 13.78 0.98 -17.61
CA SER A 55 13.75 1.58 -16.27
C SER A 55 13.03 0.69 -15.25
N ILE A 56 13.37 0.93 -13.98
CA ILE A 56 12.65 0.38 -12.83
C ILE A 56 11.29 1.08 -12.73
N PRO A 57 10.18 0.34 -12.52
CA PRO A 57 8.89 0.95 -12.24
C PRO A 57 8.89 1.68 -10.88
N GLN A 58 8.27 2.85 -10.81
CA GLN A 58 8.07 3.57 -9.56
C GLN A 58 6.80 3.08 -8.86
N LEU A 59 6.96 2.56 -7.65
CA LEU A 59 5.83 2.28 -6.75
C LEU A 59 5.45 3.55 -6.00
N ILE A 60 4.18 3.95 -6.12
CA ILE A 60 3.58 5.10 -5.44
C ILE A 60 2.36 4.62 -4.66
N ILE A 61 2.35 4.89 -3.36
CA ILE A 61 1.28 4.57 -2.44
C ILE A 61 0.60 5.87 -2.04
N ILE A 62 -0.69 5.98 -2.36
CA ILE A 62 -1.55 7.07 -1.91
C ILE A 62 -2.52 6.50 -0.87
N ASP A 63 -2.29 6.82 0.40
CA ASP A 63 -3.15 6.35 1.49
C ASP A 63 -3.77 7.50 2.28
N GLY A 64 -4.63 7.16 3.23
CA GLY A 64 -5.38 8.07 4.08
C GLY A 64 -6.66 7.40 4.54
N VAL A 65 -7.31 7.93 5.56
CA VAL A 65 -8.56 7.36 6.05
C VAL A 65 -9.68 7.35 4.99
N ASN A 66 -10.68 6.49 5.20
CA ASN A 66 -11.88 6.49 4.37
C ASN A 66 -12.57 7.86 4.39
N GLY A 67 -12.92 8.42 3.23
CA GLY A 67 -13.54 9.76 3.15
C GLY A 67 -12.56 10.91 2.92
N VAL A 68 -11.24 10.65 2.91
CA VAL A 68 -10.24 11.72 2.69
C VAL A 68 -10.25 12.32 1.28
N GLY A 69 -10.78 11.62 0.28
CA GLY A 69 -10.80 12.06 -1.12
C GLY A 69 -9.77 11.41 -2.05
N LYS A 70 -9.18 10.26 -1.66
CA LYS A 70 -8.13 9.55 -2.43
C LYS A 70 -8.48 9.37 -3.91
N THR A 71 -9.70 8.93 -4.22
CA THR A 71 -10.11 8.59 -5.59
C THR A 71 -9.88 9.72 -6.58
N ILE A 72 -10.21 10.97 -6.20
CA ILE A 72 -10.04 12.14 -7.06
C ILE A 72 -8.56 12.44 -7.28
N ILE A 73 -7.75 12.39 -6.21
CA ILE A 73 -6.30 12.59 -6.29
C ILE A 73 -5.66 11.56 -7.22
N VAL A 74 -5.98 10.28 -7.02
CA VAL A 74 -5.43 9.17 -7.81
C VAL A 74 -5.80 9.31 -9.30
N GLN A 75 -7.06 9.63 -9.62
CA GLN A 75 -7.49 9.84 -11.00
C GLN A 75 -6.74 10.99 -11.68
N ASN A 76 -6.54 12.11 -10.99
CA ASN A 76 -5.79 13.23 -11.55
C ASN A 76 -4.29 12.92 -11.72
N LEU A 77 -3.70 12.16 -10.80
CA LEU A 77 -2.31 11.69 -10.93
C LEU A 77 -2.13 10.78 -12.15
N ILE A 78 -3.03 9.81 -12.35
CA ILE A 78 -3.01 8.90 -13.50
C ILE A 78 -3.04 9.73 -14.80
N ARG A 79 -4.04 10.60 -14.96
CA ARG A 79 -4.14 11.48 -16.14
C ARG A 79 -2.87 12.30 -16.37
N LYS A 80 -2.28 12.84 -15.29
CA LYS A 80 -1.07 13.65 -15.40
C LYS A 80 0.13 12.84 -15.89
N PHE A 81 0.34 11.63 -15.37
CA PHE A 81 1.43 10.75 -15.79
C PHE A 81 1.24 10.22 -17.21
N GLU A 82 0.01 9.85 -17.58
CA GLU A 82 -0.33 9.41 -18.94
C GLU A 82 -0.12 10.53 -19.97
N ASN A 83 -0.48 11.77 -19.63
CA ASN A 83 -0.18 12.94 -20.46
C ASN A 83 1.33 13.21 -20.63
N GLN A 84 2.18 12.59 -19.81
CA GLN A 84 3.64 12.62 -19.94
C GLN A 84 4.19 11.40 -20.70
N GLY A 85 3.32 10.57 -21.26
CA GLY A 85 3.68 9.35 -21.99
C GLY A 85 4.04 8.16 -21.11
N LEU A 86 3.82 8.24 -19.79
CA LEU A 86 4.10 7.14 -18.86
C LEU A 86 2.95 6.13 -18.85
N LYS A 87 3.30 4.84 -18.83
CA LYS A 87 2.32 3.76 -18.65
C LYS A 87 2.04 3.58 -17.16
N VAL A 88 0.79 3.81 -16.77
CA VAL A 88 0.37 3.73 -15.36
C VAL A 88 -0.53 2.52 -15.15
N ILE A 89 -0.39 1.83 -14.02
CA ILE A 89 -1.39 0.89 -13.53
C ILE A 89 -1.90 1.36 -12.17
N ASN A 90 -3.21 1.55 -12.05
CA ASN A 90 -3.88 1.71 -10.77
C ASN A 90 -4.45 0.35 -10.37
N ASN A 91 -3.66 -0.42 -9.63
CA ASN A 91 -4.12 -1.67 -9.08
C ASN A 91 -5.09 -1.35 -7.96
N THR A 92 -6.40 -1.55 -8.15
CA THR A 92 -7.48 -1.27 -7.19
C THR A 92 -8.00 -2.54 -6.51
N PHE A 93 -8.46 -2.41 -5.25
CA PHE A 93 -8.83 -3.55 -4.40
C PHE A 93 -10.33 -3.81 -4.52
N LYS A 94 -10.74 -5.06 -4.80
CA LYS A 94 -12.16 -5.39 -5.05
C LYS A 94 -12.74 -6.53 -4.20
N ARG A 95 -12.02 -7.08 -3.22
CA ARG A 95 -12.49 -8.20 -2.38
C ARG A 95 -13.67 -7.81 -1.49
N ARG A 96 -14.68 -8.67 -1.39
CA ARG A 96 -15.84 -8.51 -0.51
C ARG A 96 -15.96 -9.67 0.45
N ARG A 97 -16.28 -9.45 1.72
CA ARG A 97 -16.46 -10.54 2.71
C ARG A 97 -17.27 -11.75 2.18
N ASN A 98 -18.34 -11.50 1.43
CA ASN A 98 -19.25 -12.50 0.89
C ASN A 98 -18.70 -13.35 -0.27
N ASP A 99 -17.55 -13.05 -0.87
CA ASP A 99 -17.00 -13.93 -1.93
C ASP A 99 -16.52 -15.29 -1.39
N ASN A 100 -16.48 -15.46 -0.06
CA ASN A 100 -16.22 -16.75 0.56
C ASN A 100 -17.26 -16.99 1.69
N PRO A 101 -18.07 -18.07 1.62
CA PRO A 101 -19.09 -18.37 2.62
C PRO A 101 -18.57 -18.41 4.07
N LYS A 102 -17.30 -18.82 4.27
CA LYS A 102 -16.65 -18.89 5.58
C LYS A 102 -16.53 -17.53 6.28
N PHE A 103 -16.53 -16.43 5.53
CA PHE A 103 -16.26 -15.10 6.08
C PHE A 103 -17.50 -14.23 6.21
N THR A 104 -18.64 -14.67 5.67
CA THR A 104 -19.92 -13.94 5.65
C THR A 104 -20.26 -13.29 6.99
N LYS A 105 -19.97 -13.98 8.12
CA LYS A 105 -20.06 -13.43 9.48
C LYS A 105 -18.69 -13.44 10.17
N PRO A 106 -18.34 -12.39 10.94
CA PRO A 106 -17.13 -12.39 11.76
C PRO A 106 -17.26 -13.42 12.89
N THR A 107 -16.24 -14.25 13.07
CA THR A 107 -16.17 -15.28 14.12
C THR A 107 -14.73 -15.44 14.60
N MET A 108 -14.54 -15.92 15.83
CA MET A 108 -13.20 -16.26 16.39
C MET A 108 -12.37 -17.14 15.46
N LYS A 109 -13.03 -18.08 14.76
CA LYS A 109 -12.37 -19.05 13.89
C LYS A 109 -11.88 -18.43 12.58
N TYR A 110 -12.64 -17.50 11.99
CA TYR A 110 -12.43 -17.08 10.61
C TYR A 110 -12.07 -15.61 10.42
N GLU A 111 -12.23 -14.75 11.43
CA GLU A 111 -12.01 -13.30 11.25
C GLU A 111 -10.56 -12.96 10.90
N TRP A 112 -9.60 -13.54 11.61
CA TRP A 112 -8.18 -13.32 11.31
C TRP A 112 -7.77 -13.93 9.95
N LEU A 113 -8.39 -15.04 9.54
CA LEU A 113 -8.17 -15.65 8.22
C LEU A 113 -8.67 -14.74 7.10
N PHE A 114 -9.85 -14.15 7.26
CA PHE A 114 -10.41 -13.17 6.33
C PHE A 114 -9.49 -11.96 6.18
N ARG A 115 -9.10 -11.34 7.29
CA ARG A 115 -8.22 -10.17 7.31
C ARG A 115 -6.84 -10.50 6.73
N LYS A 116 -6.26 -11.67 7.04
CA LYS A 116 -5.04 -12.16 6.40
C LYS A 116 -5.19 -12.31 4.88
N GLU A 117 -6.28 -12.90 4.39
CA GLU A 117 -6.53 -13.05 2.95
C GLU A 117 -6.66 -11.68 2.26
N VAL A 118 -7.30 -10.71 2.91
CA VAL A 118 -7.35 -9.32 2.43
C VAL A 118 -5.94 -8.76 2.25
N VAL A 119 -5.05 -8.92 3.23
CA VAL A 119 -3.66 -8.46 3.14
C VAL A 119 -2.91 -9.21 2.03
N GLN A 120 -3.08 -10.53 1.90
CA GLN A 120 -2.47 -11.33 0.82
C GLN A 120 -2.85 -10.83 -0.57
N GLN A 121 -4.11 -10.45 -0.77
CA GLN A 121 -4.58 -9.92 -2.04
C GLN A 121 -4.05 -8.51 -2.31
N ILE A 122 -3.93 -7.67 -1.27
CA ILE A 122 -3.29 -6.37 -1.37
C ILE A 122 -1.80 -6.53 -1.74
N ASN A 123 -1.08 -7.42 -1.07
CA ASN A 123 0.30 -7.81 -1.36
C ASN A 123 0.47 -8.28 -2.80
N ARG A 124 -0.40 -9.18 -3.28
CA ARG A 124 -0.37 -9.68 -4.66
C ARG A 124 -0.51 -8.56 -5.67
N ARG A 125 -1.40 -7.59 -5.42
CA ARG A 125 -1.64 -6.45 -6.33
C ARG A 125 -0.45 -5.51 -6.45
N MET A 126 0.36 -5.36 -5.41
CA MET A 126 1.58 -4.55 -5.49
C MET A 126 2.58 -5.08 -6.52
N ILE A 127 2.64 -6.41 -6.69
CA ILE A 127 3.58 -7.10 -7.59
C ILE A 127 2.93 -7.59 -8.89
N THR A 128 1.64 -7.28 -9.12
CA THR A 128 0.93 -7.66 -10.35
C THR A 128 0.95 -6.49 -11.32
N TYR A 129 2.00 -6.43 -12.14
CA TYR A 129 2.18 -5.44 -13.19
C TYR A 129 3.00 -6.06 -14.34
N ASP A 130 3.06 -5.40 -15.47
CA ASP A 130 3.84 -5.80 -16.64
C ASP A 130 4.83 -4.69 -17.00
N LYS A 131 4.64 -4.00 -18.12
CA LYS A 131 5.55 -2.95 -18.62
C LYS A 131 5.19 -1.53 -18.17
N GLN A 132 4.43 -1.38 -17.09
CA GLN A 132 4.10 -0.06 -16.55
C GLN A 132 5.31 0.62 -15.92
N ASP A 133 5.38 1.93 -16.08
CA ASP A 133 6.41 2.81 -15.52
C ASP A 133 6.04 3.23 -14.09
N ILE A 134 4.74 3.39 -13.82
CA ILE A 134 4.20 3.79 -12.53
C ILE A 134 3.19 2.74 -12.05
N ILE A 135 3.39 2.27 -10.82
CA ILE A 135 2.43 1.43 -10.10
C ILE A 135 1.83 2.28 -8.99
N LEU A 136 0.54 2.56 -9.10
CA LEU A 136 -0.18 3.34 -8.10
C LEU A 136 -1.06 2.41 -7.26
N LEU A 137 -0.91 2.49 -5.94
CA LEU A 137 -1.77 1.81 -4.98
C LEU A 137 -2.58 2.82 -4.16
N ASP A 138 -3.89 2.66 -4.13
CA ASP A 138 -4.83 3.41 -3.28
C ASP A 138 -5.18 2.69 -1.95
N LYS A 139 -4.55 1.53 -1.75
CA LYS A 139 -4.58 0.70 -0.54
C LYS A 139 -3.39 -0.28 -0.57
N TYR A 140 -2.66 -0.37 0.54
CA TYR A 140 -1.47 -1.22 0.69
C TYR A 140 -1.48 -1.88 2.09
N PRO A 141 -0.57 -2.83 2.39
CA PRO A 141 -0.70 -3.71 3.55
C PRO A 141 -0.80 -3.01 4.91
N TYR A 142 -0.09 -1.89 5.14
CA TYR A 142 -0.10 -1.28 6.48
C TYR A 142 -1.40 -0.55 6.81
N CYS A 143 -2.33 -0.38 5.86
CA CYS A 143 -3.68 0.04 6.24
C CYS A 143 -4.28 -0.92 7.28
N GLU A 144 -3.98 -2.22 7.15
CA GLU A 144 -4.42 -3.25 8.09
C GLU A 144 -3.78 -3.08 9.47
N TYR A 145 -2.49 -2.74 9.50
CA TYR A 145 -1.77 -2.41 10.73
C TYR A 145 -2.45 -1.26 11.47
N PHE A 146 -2.79 -0.17 10.78
CA PHE A 146 -3.49 0.96 11.41
C PHE A 146 -4.90 0.58 11.89
N TYR A 147 -5.64 -0.23 11.12
CA TYR A 147 -6.93 -0.76 11.57
C TYR A 147 -6.78 -1.63 12.82
N GLN A 148 -5.75 -2.47 12.93
CA GLN A 148 -5.50 -3.27 14.14
C GLN A 148 -5.21 -2.43 15.38
N LYS A 149 -4.70 -1.20 15.23
CA LYS A 149 -4.48 -0.27 16.36
C LYS A 149 -5.74 0.47 16.78
N THR A 150 -6.81 0.40 16.00
CA THR A 150 -8.06 1.10 16.28
C THR A 150 -9.03 0.21 17.05
N LYS A 151 -9.45 0.64 18.25
CA LYS A 151 -10.27 -0.17 19.15
C LYS A 151 -11.61 -0.58 18.55
N SER A 152 -12.24 0.27 17.74
CA SER A 152 -13.52 -0.04 17.06
C SER A 152 -13.39 -1.16 16.01
N PHE A 153 -12.18 -1.48 15.58
CA PHE A 153 -11.86 -2.61 14.71
C PHE A 153 -11.33 -3.83 15.48
N ASP A 154 -11.01 -3.68 16.76
CA ASP A 154 -10.79 -4.79 17.68
C ASP A 154 -12.12 -5.24 18.27
N ARG A 155 -12.73 -6.21 17.58
CA ARG A 155 -14.05 -6.77 17.95
C ARG A 155 -13.93 -8.01 18.83
N GLY A 156 -12.75 -8.26 19.41
CA GLY A 156 -12.47 -9.44 20.23
C GLY A 156 -12.46 -10.76 19.46
N TYR A 157 -12.49 -10.73 18.12
CA TYR A 157 -12.53 -11.94 17.27
C TYR A 157 -11.16 -12.49 16.87
N ILE A 158 -10.08 -11.80 17.23
CA ILE A 158 -8.74 -12.10 16.73
C ILE A 158 -7.86 -12.49 17.91
N THR A 159 -7.39 -13.74 17.89
CA THR A 159 -6.47 -14.26 18.91
C THR A 159 -5.08 -13.65 18.73
N PRO A 160 -4.22 -13.68 19.78
CA PRO A 160 -2.81 -13.28 19.66
C PRO A 160 -2.08 -14.01 18.52
N TYR A 161 -2.32 -15.32 18.37
CA TYR A 161 -1.80 -16.09 17.24
C TYR A 161 -2.29 -15.55 15.89
N GLY A 162 -3.59 -15.28 15.76
CA GLY A 162 -4.16 -14.69 14.55
C GLY A 162 -3.55 -13.34 14.20
N ASN A 163 -3.34 -12.48 15.20
CA ASN A 163 -2.65 -11.19 15.04
C ASN A 163 -1.21 -11.37 14.55
N HIS A 164 -0.42 -12.23 15.19
CA HIS A 164 0.95 -12.52 14.76
C HIS A 164 1.03 -13.01 13.31
N ARG A 165 0.16 -13.94 12.91
CA ARG A 165 0.12 -14.49 11.53
C ARG A 165 -0.34 -13.48 10.49
N MET A 166 -1.08 -12.44 10.90
CA MET A 166 -1.43 -11.31 10.04
C MET A 166 -0.27 -10.32 9.94
N GLU A 167 0.40 -10.00 11.04
CA GLU A 167 1.57 -9.11 11.06
C GLU A 167 2.68 -9.62 10.13
N GLU A 168 2.98 -10.92 10.14
CA GLU A 168 3.91 -11.54 9.18
C GLU A 168 3.54 -11.22 7.72
N GLU A 169 2.25 -11.22 7.38
CA GLU A 169 1.79 -10.94 6.03
C GLU A 169 1.77 -9.43 5.74
N ILE A 170 1.39 -8.60 6.72
CA ILE A 170 1.40 -7.13 6.62
C ILE A 170 2.82 -6.64 6.31
N PHE A 171 3.82 -7.19 6.99
CA PHE A 171 5.22 -6.78 6.86
C PHE A 171 6.02 -7.59 5.84
N ARG A 172 5.40 -8.56 5.16
CA ARG A 172 6.04 -9.44 4.16
C ARG A 172 6.88 -8.69 3.13
N TYR A 173 6.39 -7.56 2.64
CA TYR A 173 7.04 -6.73 1.62
C TYR A 173 7.56 -5.41 2.17
N LYS A 174 7.97 -5.38 3.43
CA LYS A 174 8.53 -4.20 4.08
C LYS A 174 9.66 -3.55 3.27
N ASP A 175 10.60 -4.33 2.74
CA ASP A 175 11.72 -3.80 1.94
C ASP A 175 11.27 -3.11 0.63
N ILE A 176 10.16 -3.55 0.03
CA ILE A 176 9.56 -2.92 -1.15
C ILE A 176 8.84 -1.62 -0.75
N ILE A 177 8.02 -1.67 0.30
CA ILE A 177 7.26 -0.52 0.80
C ILE A 177 8.20 0.58 1.29
N ASP A 178 9.30 0.20 1.95
CA ASP A 178 10.34 1.11 2.43
C ASP A 178 11.06 1.86 1.30
N ASN A 179 11.08 1.28 0.09
CA ASN A 179 11.65 1.90 -1.11
C ASN A 179 10.63 2.70 -1.94
N ALA A 180 9.33 2.52 -1.66
CA ALA A 180 8.24 3.19 -2.35
C ALA A 180 8.12 4.67 -1.98
N ILE A 181 7.42 5.43 -2.82
CA ILE A 181 6.93 6.77 -2.44
C ILE A 181 5.60 6.60 -1.72
N VAL A 182 5.51 7.10 -0.48
CA VAL A 182 4.28 7.03 0.32
C VAL A 182 3.76 8.43 0.59
N ILE A 183 2.59 8.75 0.02
CA ILE A 183 1.86 9.96 0.34
C ILE A 183 0.65 9.62 1.19
N PHE A 184 0.64 10.15 2.41
CA PHE A 184 -0.49 10.02 3.31
C PHE A 184 -1.36 11.27 3.24
N LEU A 185 -2.61 11.12 2.82
CA LEU A 185 -3.54 12.23 2.66
C LEU A 185 -4.28 12.49 3.97
N GLU A 186 -4.44 13.76 4.30
CA GLU A 186 -5.27 14.24 5.41
C GLU A 186 -6.34 15.19 4.87
N ASN A 187 -7.54 15.20 5.46
CA ASN A 187 -8.62 16.09 5.04
C ASN A 187 -9.51 16.38 6.25
N LYS A 188 -9.73 17.66 6.56
CA LYS A 188 -10.55 18.08 7.70
C LYS A 188 -12.02 17.68 7.56
N SER A 189 -12.52 17.54 6.33
CA SER A 189 -13.90 17.11 6.04
C SER A 189 -14.05 15.58 5.89
N CYS A 190 -13.07 14.80 6.33
CA CYS A 190 -13.04 13.35 6.09
C CYS A 190 -14.21 12.60 6.74
N TRP A 191 -14.65 13.03 7.92
CA TRP A 191 -15.82 12.47 8.59
C TRP A 191 -17.11 12.72 7.80
N GLU A 192 -17.37 13.97 7.41
CA GLU A 192 -18.58 14.34 6.67
C GLU A 192 -18.63 13.62 5.32
N ASN A 193 -17.48 13.52 4.64
CA ASN A 193 -17.35 12.77 3.41
C ASN A 193 -17.63 11.28 3.60
N TYR A 194 -17.08 10.67 4.66
CA TYR A 194 -17.31 9.27 5.01
C TYR A 194 -18.78 9.01 5.33
N TYR A 195 -19.36 9.78 6.25
CA TYR A 195 -20.73 9.62 6.71
C TYR A 195 -21.72 9.75 5.54
N LYS A 196 -21.63 10.84 4.76
CA LYS A 196 -22.47 11.04 3.57
C LYS A 196 -22.36 9.89 2.58
N ARG A 197 -21.17 9.31 2.41
CA ARG A 197 -20.95 8.19 1.48
C ARG A 197 -21.53 6.90 2.00
N GLU A 198 -21.43 6.60 3.30
CA GLU A 198 -21.95 5.35 3.84
C GLU A 198 -23.47 5.39 4.06
N THR A 199 -24.07 6.55 4.31
CA THR A 199 -25.54 6.69 4.47
C THR A 199 -26.31 6.85 3.18
N LYS A 200 -25.69 7.29 2.07
CA LYS A 200 -26.35 7.39 0.76
C LYS A 200 -26.40 6.08 -0.04
N LYS A 201 -25.97 4.95 0.53
CA LYS A 201 -25.84 3.67 -0.18
C LYS A 201 -27.12 2.84 -0.27
N ASP A 202 -28.27 3.41 0.06
CA ASP A 202 -29.49 2.61 0.26
C ASP A 202 -30.06 1.99 -1.03
N ASP A 203 -29.73 2.47 -2.24
CA ASP A 203 -30.35 1.96 -3.50
C ASP A 203 -29.35 1.51 -4.59
N GLY A 204 -28.37 0.66 -4.24
CA GLY A 204 -27.55 -0.07 -5.25
C GLY A 204 -26.04 0.16 -5.21
N GLY A 205 -25.54 0.94 -4.25
CA GLY A 205 -24.10 1.11 -4.00
C GLY A 205 -23.50 -0.05 -3.18
N HIS A 206 -22.23 -0.38 -3.41
CA HIS A 206 -21.55 -1.41 -2.61
C HIS A 206 -21.46 -1.02 -1.12
N LYS A 207 -22.26 -1.68 -0.27
CA LYS A 207 -22.19 -1.55 1.19
C LYS A 207 -20.83 -2.01 1.69
N SER A 208 -20.27 -1.27 2.65
CA SER A 208 -19.00 -1.63 3.29
C SER A 208 -19.10 -3.01 3.95
N SER A 209 -17.99 -3.74 4.04
CA SER A 209 -17.97 -5.07 4.72
C SER A 209 -18.23 -4.99 6.23
N TYR A 210 -18.27 -3.76 6.78
CA TYR A 210 -18.56 -3.47 8.17
C TYR A 210 -19.68 -2.44 8.27
N GLU A 211 -20.32 -2.40 9.43
CA GLU A 211 -21.26 -1.34 9.79
C GLU A 211 -20.61 0.03 9.72
N THR A 212 -21.41 1.05 9.44
CA THR A 212 -20.97 2.44 9.44
C THR A 212 -20.51 2.84 10.84
N LEU A 213 -19.29 3.36 10.95
CA LEU A 213 -18.74 3.82 12.22
C LEU A 213 -19.50 5.04 12.74
N LYS A 214 -19.65 5.12 14.06
CA LYS A 214 -20.06 6.36 14.74
C LYS A 214 -18.93 7.38 14.67
N LYS A 215 -19.25 8.68 14.81
CA LYS A 215 -18.27 9.77 14.71
C LYS A 215 -17.06 9.57 15.60
N GLY A 216 -17.27 9.21 16.88
CA GLY A 216 -16.18 8.97 17.83
C GLY A 216 -15.26 7.83 17.40
N GLU A 217 -15.81 6.71 16.94
CA GLU A 217 -15.06 5.55 16.47
C GLU A 217 -14.27 5.86 15.19
N TYR A 218 -14.84 6.67 14.30
CA TYR A 218 -14.17 7.14 13.10
C TYR A 218 -13.02 8.10 13.44
N LEU A 219 -13.24 9.05 14.35
CA LEU A 219 -12.18 9.99 14.76
C LEU A 219 -11.06 9.27 15.51
N ASP A 220 -11.37 8.22 16.28
CA ASP A 220 -10.37 7.33 16.86
C ASP A 220 -9.51 6.68 15.77
N MET A 221 -10.14 6.14 14.71
CA MET A 221 -9.41 5.61 13.55
C MET A 221 -8.51 6.67 12.89
N VAL A 222 -9.00 7.91 12.70
CA VAL A 222 -8.19 9.01 12.16
C VAL A 222 -6.96 9.26 13.02
N ARG A 223 -7.14 9.31 14.35
CA ARG A 223 -6.05 9.47 15.30
C ARG A 223 -5.06 8.31 15.23
N MET A 224 -5.53 7.06 15.23
CA MET A 224 -4.65 5.89 15.15
C MET A 224 -3.86 5.84 13.84
N PHE A 225 -4.47 6.20 12.72
CA PHE A 225 -3.72 6.31 11.47
C PHE A 225 -2.64 7.39 11.56
N LYS A 226 -2.87 8.49 12.28
CA LYS A 226 -1.87 9.55 12.48
C LYS A 226 -0.75 9.13 13.44
N ASP A 227 -1.12 8.62 14.61
CA ASP A 227 -0.17 8.29 15.68
C ASP A 227 0.76 7.13 15.30
N TYR A 228 0.29 6.20 14.45
CA TYR A 228 1.09 5.05 14.00
C TYR A 228 1.81 5.26 12.67
N GLN A 229 1.77 6.48 12.11
CA GLN A 229 2.64 6.85 10.97
C GLN A 229 4.13 6.89 11.33
N THR A 230 4.50 6.73 12.61
CA THR A 230 5.89 6.58 13.07
C THR A 230 6.64 5.43 12.39
N ILE A 231 5.90 4.44 11.85
CA ILE A 231 6.44 3.39 10.99
C ILE A 231 7.22 3.93 9.77
N TYR A 232 7.00 5.20 9.42
CA TYR A 232 7.67 5.92 8.35
C TYR A 232 8.78 6.87 8.79
N GLU A 233 9.06 7.07 10.08
CA GLU A 233 10.02 8.08 10.56
C GLU A 233 11.44 7.92 9.99
N SER A 234 11.84 6.68 9.69
CA SER A 234 13.14 6.37 9.06
C SER A 234 13.12 6.42 7.52
N LYS A 235 11.99 6.81 6.90
CA LYS A 235 11.78 6.68 5.45
C LYS A 235 11.95 8.01 4.73
N LYS A 236 12.87 8.03 3.78
CA LYS A 236 13.20 9.22 2.98
C LYS A 236 12.06 9.68 2.06
N LYS A 237 11.18 8.77 1.61
CA LYS A 237 10.15 9.04 0.59
C LYS A 237 8.72 9.01 1.13
N TYR A 238 8.52 9.55 2.33
CA TYR A 238 7.21 9.63 2.94
C TYR A 238 6.81 11.09 3.23
N LYS A 239 5.54 11.43 2.99
CA LYS A 239 4.98 12.72 3.39
C LYS A 239 3.48 12.65 3.67
N ALA A 240 3.06 13.22 4.81
CA ALA A 240 1.67 13.57 5.04
C ALA A 240 1.31 14.90 4.35
N ILE A 241 0.19 14.94 3.63
CA ILE A 241 -0.29 16.11 2.89
C ILE A 241 -1.77 16.35 3.20
N GLU A 242 -2.05 17.51 3.80
CA GLU A 242 -3.44 17.99 3.92
C GLU A 242 -3.97 18.43 2.55
N ILE A 243 -5.10 17.86 2.17
CA ILE A 243 -5.87 18.18 0.96
C ILE A 243 -7.25 18.71 1.32
N LYS A 244 -7.88 19.39 0.35
CA LYS A 244 -9.27 19.82 0.43
C LYS A 244 -10.07 19.14 -0.68
N ASN A 245 -11.39 19.23 -0.58
CA ASN A 245 -12.30 18.83 -1.65
C ASN A 245 -12.28 19.88 -2.78
N ASP A 246 -11.15 20.02 -3.48
CA ASP A 246 -10.95 21.00 -4.56
C ASP A 246 -10.24 20.38 -5.78
N GLU A 247 -10.14 21.16 -6.86
CA GLU A 247 -9.52 20.72 -8.12
C GLU A 247 -7.99 20.87 -8.15
N ASN A 248 -7.37 21.42 -7.10
CA ASN A 248 -5.97 21.82 -7.12
C ASN A 248 -5.08 21.02 -6.14
N SER A 249 -5.67 20.38 -5.13
CA SER A 249 -4.95 19.63 -4.09
C SER A 249 -4.08 18.51 -4.68
N TRP A 250 -4.50 17.90 -5.79
CA TRP A 250 -3.71 16.89 -6.49
C TRP A 250 -2.37 17.43 -7.02
N LYS A 251 -2.28 18.72 -7.38
CA LYS A 251 -1.04 19.33 -7.87
C LYS A 251 0.04 19.33 -6.78
N ARG A 252 -0.33 19.58 -5.52
CA ARG A 252 0.58 19.51 -4.38
C ARG A 252 1.11 18.09 -4.18
N VAL A 253 0.23 17.09 -4.28
CA VAL A 253 0.60 15.68 -4.21
C VAL A 253 1.56 15.31 -5.34
N TYR A 254 1.23 15.68 -6.57
CA TYR A 254 2.07 15.45 -7.75
C TYR A 254 3.46 16.08 -7.59
N ASN A 255 3.53 17.35 -7.20
CA ASN A 255 4.80 18.05 -7.02
C ASN A 255 5.68 17.39 -5.96
N GLN A 256 5.09 16.87 -4.88
CA GLN A 256 5.84 16.13 -3.86
C GLN A 256 6.38 14.79 -4.39
N ILE A 257 5.58 14.07 -5.19
CA ILE A 257 6.04 12.83 -5.84
C ILE A 257 7.22 13.13 -6.77
N VAL A 258 7.13 14.18 -7.60
CA VAL A 258 8.21 14.57 -8.52
C VAL A 258 9.49 14.95 -7.75
N ARG A 259 9.38 15.63 -6.61
CA ARG A 259 10.53 15.91 -5.75
C ARG A 259 11.20 14.62 -5.27
N PHE A 260 10.41 13.67 -4.75
CA PHE A 260 10.96 12.39 -4.31
C PHE A 260 11.61 11.57 -5.43
N ILE A 261 11.12 11.67 -6.67
CA ILE A 261 11.74 11.02 -7.82
C ILE A 261 13.06 11.71 -8.20
N LYS A 262 13.13 13.04 -8.12
CA LYS A 262 14.34 13.79 -8.45
C LYS A 262 15.45 13.60 -7.43
N ASP A 263 15.12 13.55 -6.14
CA ASP A 263 16.09 13.36 -5.05
C ASP A 263 16.75 11.95 -5.04
N GLU A 264 16.37 11.06 -5.97
CA GLU A 264 17.01 9.75 -6.18
C GLU A 264 18.19 9.76 -7.16
N TYR A 265 18.35 10.84 -7.94
CA TYR A 265 19.38 11.01 -8.96
C TYR A 265 20.28 12.20 -8.64
#